data_AF-A0A7X5D8G6-F1
#
_entry.id   AF-A0A7X5D8G6-F1
#
_cell.length_a   1.000
_cell.length_b   1.000
_cell.length_c   1.000
_cell.angle_alpha   90.00
_cell.angle_beta   90.00
_cell.angle_gamma   90.00
#
_symmetry.space_group_name_H-M   'P 1'
#
loop_
_entity.id
_entity.type
_entity.pdbx_description
1 polymer ?
#
loop_
_entity_poly.entity_id
_entity_poly.type
_entity_poly.pdbx_seq_one_letter_code
_entity_poly.pdbx_strand_id
1 'polypeptide(L)'
;MSDFERFIKTITNIEEVIQKGAQNGLKQAGARIMGTAKAKLGTYQPSVGEYPAWQTLKPQTVKRKYLSENGNIKKSGKKYLKKYGSFEPSGTSDDSPLVSTGHLSQAITTDDSEIEKGNIYIGVAEGHTAIYGAAHEYGSAKRNIPPRPYLRPSVVENKEQIAEDIKNGIAEMMSNFGQGGFLS
;
A
#
# COMPACT_ATOMS: atom_id res chain seq x y z
N MET A 1 -45.67 12.52 -6.66
CA MET A 1 -44.94 13.55 -5.91
C MET A 1 -44.96 14.82 -6.73
N SER A 2 -45.23 15.96 -6.11
CA SER A 2 -45.08 17.27 -6.76
C SER A 2 -43.60 17.59 -6.97
N ASP A 3 -43.28 18.46 -7.94
CA ASP A 3 -41.90 18.92 -8.17
C ASP A 3 -41.27 19.57 -6.94
N PHE A 4 -42.11 20.20 -6.09
CA PHE A 4 -41.70 20.80 -4.83
C PHE A 4 -41.32 19.74 -3.78
N GLU A 5 -42.09 18.66 -3.63
CA GLU A 5 -41.73 17.54 -2.75
C GLU A 5 -40.43 16.87 -3.18
N ARG A 6 -40.21 16.74 -4.50
CA ARG A 6 -38.97 16.22 -5.06
C ARG A 6 -37.80 17.15 -4.71
N PHE A 7 -37.96 18.46 -4.86
CA PHE A 7 -36.95 19.45 -4.50
C PHE A 7 -36.60 19.43 -3.01
N ILE A 8 -37.59 19.38 -2.11
CA ILE A 8 -37.35 19.31 -0.67
C ILE A 8 -36.60 18.02 -0.30
N LYS A 9 -37.03 16.87 -0.83
CA LYS A 9 -36.35 15.58 -0.63
C LYS A 9 -34.92 15.62 -1.19
N THR A 10 -34.71 16.31 -2.31
CA THR A 10 -33.38 16.50 -2.89
C THR A 10 -32.49 17.32 -1.93
N ILE A 11 -32.95 18.44 -1.41
CA ILE A 11 -32.13 19.26 -0.50
C ILE A 11 -31.79 18.51 0.80
N THR A 12 -32.77 17.81 1.39
CA THR A 12 -32.56 17.11 2.67
C THR A 12 -31.56 15.96 2.57
N ASN A 13 -31.35 15.41 1.37
CA ASN A 13 -30.49 14.24 1.17
C ASN A 13 -29.08 14.59 0.66
N ILE A 14 -28.76 15.87 0.42
CA ILE A 14 -27.44 16.29 -0.10
C ILE A 14 -26.31 15.85 0.84
N GLU A 15 -26.50 16.00 2.15
CA GLU A 15 -25.49 15.60 3.13
C GLU A 15 -25.18 14.10 3.02
N GLU A 16 -26.22 13.26 2.97
CA GLU A 16 -26.06 11.80 2.81
C GLU A 16 -25.33 11.46 1.49
N VAL A 17 -25.64 12.16 0.40
CA VAL A 17 -24.99 11.95 -0.91
C VAL A 17 -23.51 12.32 -0.84
N ILE A 18 -23.17 13.46 -0.22
CA ILE A 18 -21.77 13.88 -0.03
C ILE A 18 -21.03 12.85 0.83
N GLN A 19 -21.64 12.38 1.92
CA GLN A 19 -21.03 11.37 2.80
C GLN A 19 -20.78 10.06 2.05
N LYS A 20 -21.77 9.54 1.30
CA LYS A 20 -21.57 8.33 0.48
C LYS A 20 -20.50 8.53 -0.59
N GLY A 21 -20.43 9.72 -1.19
CA GLY A 21 -19.39 10.07 -2.16
C GLY A 21 -18.00 10.10 -1.55
N ALA A 22 -17.85 10.68 -0.35
CA ALA A 22 -16.61 10.67 0.40
C ALA A 22 -16.20 9.24 0.79
N GLN A 23 -17.15 8.40 1.23
CA GLN A 23 -16.92 6.99 1.50
C GLN A 23 -16.44 6.24 0.24
N ASN A 24 -17.08 6.43 -0.91
CA ASN A 24 -16.65 5.81 -2.17
C ASN A 24 -15.21 6.23 -2.52
N GLY A 25 -14.90 7.52 -2.41
CA GLY A 25 -13.56 8.03 -2.66
C GLY A 25 -12.51 7.51 -1.66
N LEU A 26 -12.86 7.33 -0.39
CA LEU A 26 -11.99 6.67 0.59
C LEU A 26 -11.69 5.22 0.22
N LYS A 27 -12.67 4.46 -0.29
CA LYS A 27 -12.45 3.08 -0.79
C LYS A 27 -11.46 3.06 -1.96
N GLN A 28 -11.62 3.98 -2.91
CA GLN A 28 -10.73 4.12 -4.05
C GLN A 28 -9.30 4.48 -3.60
N ALA A 29 -9.17 5.45 -2.69
CA ALA A 29 -7.90 5.84 -2.10
C ALA A 29 -7.21 4.67 -1.37
N GLY A 30 -7.96 3.91 -0.56
CA GLY A 30 -7.42 2.73 0.13
C GLY A 30 -6.93 1.65 -0.85
N ALA A 31 -7.71 1.37 -1.91
CA ALA A 31 -7.32 0.43 -2.95
C ALA A 31 -6.04 0.86 -3.67
N ARG A 32 -5.89 2.17 -3.94
CA ARG A 32 -4.68 2.75 -4.54
C ARG A 32 -3.47 2.58 -3.63
N ILE A 33 -3.57 2.99 -2.36
CA ILE A 33 -2.48 2.86 -1.39
C ILE A 33 -2.08 1.38 -1.24
N MET A 34 -3.05 0.48 -1.13
CA MET A 34 -2.82 -0.96 -1.10
C MET A 34 -2.05 -1.42 -2.36
N GLY A 35 -2.48 -0.98 -3.54
CA GLY A 35 -1.83 -1.31 -4.80
C GLY A 35 -0.37 -0.85 -4.85
N THR A 36 -0.10 0.41 -4.46
CA THR A 36 1.27 0.95 -4.39
C THR A 36 2.11 0.19 -3.37
N ALA A 37 1.57 -0.09 -2.19
CA ALA A 37 2.27 -0.83 -1.14
C ALA A 37 2.67 -2.24 -1.63
N LYS A 38 1.77 -2.94 -2.33
CA LYS A 38 2.04 -4.25 -2.95
C LYS A 38 3.10 -4.16 -4.04
N ALA A 39 3.05 -3.15 -4.90
CA ALA A 39 3.99 -2.97 -6.01
C ALA A 39 5.42 -2.65 -5.53
N LYS A 40 5.54 -1.93 -4.40
CA LYS A 40 6.84 -1.49 -3.85
C LYS A 40 7.43 -2.47 -2.83
N LEU A 41 6.63 -3.42 -2.36
CA LEU A 41 7.14 -4.47 -1.48
C LEU A 41 8.21 -5.29 -2.21
N GLY A 42 9.43 -5.28 -1.70
CA GLY A 42 10.53 -6.06 -2.29
C GLY A 42 11.41 -5.32 -3.28
N THR A 43 11.24 -4.02 -3.45
CA THR A 43 12.19 -3.18 -4.20
C THR A 43 12.87 -2.19 -3.27
N TYR A 44 14.14 -1.89 -3.51
CA TYR A 44 14.79 -0.80 -2.78
C TYR A 44 14.08 0.51 -3.13
N GLN A 45 13.63 1.20 -2.10
CA GLN A 45 12.88 2.44 -2.27
C GLN A 45 13.81 3.64 -2.15
N PRO A 46 13.63 4.67 -3.00
CA PRO A 46 14.27 5.96 -2.81
C PRO A 46 13.71 6.66 -1.55
N SER A 47 14.21 7.84 -1.24
CA SER A 47 13.60 8.68 -0.21
C SER A 47 12.22 9.16 -0.66
N VAL A 48 11.24 9.11 0.25
CA VAL A 48 9.86 9.50 0.01
C VAL A 48 9.39 10.36 1.18
N GLY A 49 9.21 11.66 0.95
CA GLY A 49 8.86 12.61 2.01
C GLY A 49 9.85 12.53 3.18
N GLU A 50 9.34 12.20 4.37
CA GLU A 50 10.14 12.01 5.60
C GLU A 50 10.87 10.66 5.68
N TYR A 51 10.54 9.70 4.79
CA TYR A 51 11.12 8.36 4.81
C TYR A 51 12.44 8.34 4.03
N PRO A 52 13.58 8.02 4.68
CA PRO A 52 14.87 7.96 4.00
C PRO A 52 14.94 6.76 3.04
N ALA A 53 15.81 6.87 2.04
CA ALA A 53 16.08 5.77 1.12
C ALA A 53 16.51 4.49 1.86
N TRP A 54 16.10 3.33 1.34
CA TRP A 54 16.47 2.06 1.95
C TRP A 54 17.96 1.81 1.78
N GLN A 55 18.70 1.77 2.90
CA GLN A 55 20.08 1.31 2.93
C GLN A 55 20.23 -0.05 2.25
N THR A 56 21.26 -0.23 1.45
CA THR A 56 21.57 -1.52 0.85
C THR A 56 21.93 -2.56 1.91
N LEU A 57 21.75 -3.83 1.59
CA LEU A 57 22.17 -4.93 2.46
C LEU A 57 23.70 -4.99 2.57
N LYS A 58 24.19 -5.46 3.72
CA LYS A 58 25.62 -5.78 3.86
C LYS A 58 26.01 -6.91 2.89
N PRO A 59 27.22 -6.91 2.30
CA PRO A 59 27.66 -7.96 1.36
C PRO A 59 27.54 -9.38 1.94
N GLN A 60 27.83 -9.54 3.23
CA GLN A 60 27.66 -10.83 3.92
C GLN A 60 26.20 -11.31 3.95
N THR A 61 25.24 -10.39 4.09
CA THR A 61 23.81 -10.71 4.06
C THR A 61 23.38 -11.13 2.66
N VAL A 62 23.85 -10.43 1.63
CA VAL A 62 23.61 -10.78 0.22
C VAL A 62 24.20 -12.15 -0.10
N LYS A 63 25.46 -12.40 0.29
CA LYS A 63 26.09 -13.72 0.17
C LYS A 63 25.24 -14.80 0.83
N ARG A 64 24.84 -14.61 2.09
CA ARG A 64 24.02 -15.57 2.84
C ARG A 64 22.68 -15.89 2.15
N LYS A 65 22.01 -14.91 1.53
CA LYS A 65 20.77 -15.12 0.74
C LYS A 65 20.97 -16.17 -0.36
N TYR A 66 22.14 -16.14 -1.00
CA TYR A 66 22.48 -16.97 -2.14
C TYR A 66 23.22 -18.27 -1.80
N LEU A 67 23.52 -18.53 -0.53
CA LEU A 67 24.05 -19.82 -0.07
C LEU A 67 22.93 -20.76 0.36
N SER A 68 23.13 -22.07 0.18
CA SER A 68 22.34 -23.12 0.84
C SER A 68 22.78 -23.29 2.29
N GLU A 69 22.02 -24.09 3.05
CA GLU A 69 22.36 -24.43 4.45
C GLU A 69 23.76 -25.04 4.57
N ASN A 70 24.16 -25.85 3.57
CA ASN A 70 25.48 -26.48 3.51
C ASN A 70 26.59 -25.54 3.00
N GLY A 71 26.31 -24.24 2.82
CA GLY A 71 27.28 -23.24 2.36
C GLY A 71 27.55 -23.23 0.85
N ASN A 72 26.82 -24.03 0.06
CA ASN A 72 26.99 -24.08 -1.40
C ASN A 72 26.24 -22.93 -2.09
N ILE A 73 26.81 -22.39 -3.17
CA ILE A 73 26.16 -21.32 -3.95
C ILE A 73 24.95 -21.87 -4.72
N LYS A 74 23.75 -21.34 -4.43
CA LYS A 74 22.49 -21.66 -5.13
C LYS A 74 22.55 -21.27 -6.61
N LYS A 75 21.68 -21.85 -7.44
CA LYS A 75 21.52 -21.46 -8.86
C LYS A 75 21.28 -19.95 -9.03
N SER A 76 20.46 -19.36 -8.16
CA SER A 76 20.22 -17.91 -8.11
C SER A 76 21.49 -17.12 -7.76
N GLY A 77 22.34 -17.64 -6.88
CA GLY A 77 23.64 -17.06 -6.54
C GLY A 77 24.62 -17.06 -7.70
N LYS A 78 24.68 -18.16 -8.47
CA LYS A 78 25.50 -18.22 -9.69
C LYS A 78 25.03 -17.18 -10.73
N LYS A 79 23.70 -17.01 -10.88
CA LYS A 79 23.13 -15.97 -11.74
C LYS A 79 23.48 -14.56 -11.26
N TYR A 80 23.43 -14.33 -9.95
CA TYR A 80 23.81 -13.06 -9.32
C TYR A 80 25.28 -12.73 -9.59
N LEU A 81 26.19 -13.65 -9.28
CA LEU A 81 27.62 -13.50 -9.53
C LEU A 81 27.94 -13.29 -11.00
N LYS A 82 27.25 -13.98 -11.92
CA LYS A 82 27.40 -13.75 -13.36
C LYS A 82 27.02 -12.32 -13.77
N LYS A 83 26.03 -11.72 -13.11
CA LYS A 83 25.52 -10.37 -13.43
C LYS A 83 26.35 -9.26 -12.78
N TYR A 84 26.80 -9.45 -11.55
CA TYR A 84 27.40 -8.39 -10.72
C TYR A 84 28.88 -8.64 -10.35
N GLY A 85 29.44 -9.80 -10.68
CA GLY A 85 30.84 -10.16 -10.43
C GLY A 85 31.19 -10.49 -8.97
N SER A 86 30.39 -10.02 -8.00
CA SER A 86 30.61 -10.25 -6.57
C SER A 86 29.28 -10.34 -5.79
N PHE A 87 29.36 -10.54 -4.48
CA PHE A 87 28.20 -10.45 -3.57
C PHE A 87 28.04 -9.07 -2.93
N GLU A 88 28.67 -8.04 -3.49
CA GLU A 88 28.35 -6.66 -3.13
C GLU A 88 26.87 -6.36 -3.44
N PRO A 89 26.17 -5.59 -2.59
CA PRO A 89 24.78 -5.28 -2.82
C PRO A 89 24.61 -4.47 -4.10
N SER A 90 23.76 -4.97 -5.00
CA SER A 90 23.45 -4.27 -6.25
C SER A 90 22.50 -3.09 -6.05
N GLY A 91 21.79 -3.02 -4.91
CA GLY A 91 20.75 -2.01 -4.71
C GLY A 91 19.54 -2.22 -5.62
N THR A 92 19.37 -3.43 -6.18
CA THR A 92 18.28 -3.77 -7.09
C THR A 92 17.31 -4.75 -6.43
N SER A 93 16.22 -5.08 -7.11
CA SER A 93 15.30 -6.12 -6.65
C SER A 93 15.96 -7.50 -6.54
N ASP A 94 17.09 -7.75 -7.20
CA ASP A 94 17.79 -9.04 -7.15
C ASP A 94 18.30 -9.34 -5.72
N ASP A 95 18.98 -8.37 -5.10
CA ASP A 95 19.51 -8.48 -3.73
C ASP A 95 18.58 -7.91 -2.68
N SER A 96 17.37 -7.48 -3.07
CA SER A 96 16.39 -6.90 -2.16
C SER A 96 16.18 -7.76 -0.90
N PRO A 97 15.98 -7.12 0.26
CA PRO A 97 15.72 -7.83 1.51
C PRO A 97 14.41 -8.61 1.50
N LEU A 98 13.53 -8.29 0.55
CA LEU A 98 12.14 -8.73 0.49
C LEU A 98 11.86 -9.27 -0.90
N VAL A 99 11.30 -10.46 -1.01
CA VAL A 99 10.84 -10.99 -2.30
C VAL A 99 9.36 -10.65 -2.45
N SER A 100 9.04 -9.89 -3.50
CA SER A 100 7.69 -9.44 -3.88
C SER A 100 6.67 -10.58 -4.12
N THR A 101 7.11 -11.83 -4.21
CA THR A 101 6.33 -12.96 -4.77
C THR A 101 5.57 -13.81 -3.74
N GLY A 102 5.20 -13.30 -2.57
CA GLY A 102 4.67 -14.16 -1.49
C GLY A 102 3.53 -13.60 -0.64
N HIS A 103 3.06 -14.47 0.25
CA HIS A 103 1.98 -14.34 1.23
C HIS A 103 1.82 -12.96 1.87
N LEU A 104 2.93 -12.28 2.24
CA LEU A 104 2.90 -10.92 2.79
C LEU A 104 2.26 -9.92 1.84
N SER A 105 2.58 -9.94 0.55
CA SER A 105 1.97 -9.04 -0.44
C SER A 105 0.48 -9.32 -0.58
N GLN A 106 0.07 -10.59 -0.56
CA GLN A 106 -1.33 -10.99 -0.65
C GLN A 106 -2.14 -10.59 0.59
N ALA A 107 -1.51 -10.64 1.77
CA ALA A 107 -2.10 -10.29 3.04
C ALA A 107 -2.25 -8.77 3.26
N ILE A 108 -1.63 -7.93 2.41
CA ILE A 108 -1.90 -6.48 2.42
C ILE A 108 -3.33 -6.26 1.92
N THR A 109 -4.17 -5.67 2.75
CA THR A 109 -5.57 -5.41 2.46
C THR A 109 -6.03 -4.07 3.03
N THR A 110 -7.23 -3.69 2.66
CA THR A 110 -8.00 -2.61 3.27
C THR A 110 -9.04 -3.17 4.24
N ASP A 111 -9.43 -2.39 5.23
CA ASP A 111 -10.56 -2.61 6.11
C ASP A 111 -11.43 -1.34 6.12
N ASP A 112 -12.68 -1.50 5.69
CA ASP A 112 -13.69 -0.44 5.54
C ASP A 112 -14.74 -0.44 6.66
N SER A 113 -14.52 -1.18 7.74
CA SER A 113 -15.43 -1.28 8.88
C SER A 113 -15.74 0.06 9.57
N GLU A 114 -14.84 1.04 9.46
CA GLU A 114 -15.04 2.39 10.00
C GLU A 114 -15.21 3.48 8.93
N ILE A 115 -15.59 3.10 7.72
CA ILE A 115 -15.70 4.07 6.62
C ILE A 115 -16.79 5.12 6.84
N GLU A 116 -17.84 4.75 7.58
CA GLU A 116 -18.90 5.69 7.99
C GLU A 116 -18.37 6.78 8.94
N LYS A 117 -17.27 6.51 9.66
CA LYS A 117 -16.57 7.49 10.50
C LYS A 117 -15.51 8.29 9.73
N GLY A 118 -15.40 8.07 8.41
CA GLY A 118 -14.38 8.68 7.56
C GLY A 118 -13.00 7.99 7.62
N ASN A 119 -12.93 6.76 8.15
CA ASN A 119 -11.68 6.03 8.28
C ASN A 119 -11.61 4.86 7.28
N ILE A 120 -10.45 4.69 6.64
CA ILE A 120 -10.11 3.44 5.97
C ILE A 120 -8.75 2.97 6.48
N TYR A 121 -8.68 1.71 6.90
CA TYR A 121 -7.45 1.11 7.38
C TYR A 121 -6.78 0.34 6.25
N ILE A 122 -5.46 0.48 6.15
CA ILE A 122 -4.63 -0.30 5.23
C ILE A 122 -3.55 -1.00 6.05
N GLY A 123 -3.41 -2.30 5.89
CA GLY A 123 -2.50 -3.08 6.71
C GLY A 123 -2.37 -4.52 6.24
N VAL A 124 -1.79 -5.35 7.10
CA VAL A 124 -1.61 -6.79 6.85
C VAL A 124 -2.58 -7.56 7.74
N ALA A 125 -3.61 -8.16 7.16
CA ALA A 125 -4.71 -8.79 7.89
C ALA A 125 -4.54 -10.31 8.02
N GLU A 126 -3.38 -10.75 8.53
CA GLU A 126 -3.10 -12.17 8.71
C GLU A 126 -2.07 -12.40 9.82
N GLY A 127 -2.43 -13.19 10.83
CA GLY A 127 -1.74 -13.30 12.13
C GLY A 127 -0.20 -13.22 12.08
N HIS A 128 0.48 -14.32 11.76
CA HIS A 128 1.95 -14.33 11.73
C HIS A 128 2.54 -13.43 10.63
N THR A 129 1.82 -13.23 9.54
CA THR A 129 2.21 -12.35 8.42
C THR A 129 2.30 -10.89 8.87
N ALA A 130 1.40 -10.45 9.76
CA ALA A 130 1.38 -9.11 10.33
C ALA A 130 2.63 -8.82 11.19
N ILE A 131 3.20 -9.84 11.85
CA ILE A 131 4.46 -9.70 12.59
C ILE A 131 5.61 -9.36 11.64
N TYR A 132 5.68 -10.03 10.49
CA TYR A 132 6.67 -9.72 9.46
C TYR A 132 6.42 -8.34 8.86
N GLY A 133 5.17 -8.02 8.52
CA GLY A 133 4.78 -6.69 8.03
C GLY A 133 5.19 -5.57 9.00
N ALA A 134 4.94 -5.72 10.30
CA ALA A 134 5.34 -4.76 11.32
C ALA A 134 6.86 -4.64 11.46
N ALA A 135 7.59 -5.77 11.41
CA ALA A 135 9.05 -5.74 11.43
C ALA A 135 9.64 -5.04 10.20
N HIS A 136 8.97 -5.10 9.05
CA HIS A 136 9.35 -4.32 7.88
C HIS A 136 8.98 -2.84 8.05
N GLU A 137 7.76 -2.53 8.46
CA GLU A 137 7.28 -1.15 8.56
C GLU A 137 8.05 -0.32 9.60
N TYR A 138 8.43 -0.94 10.72
CA TYR A 138 9.04 -0.26 11.87
C TYR A 138 10.46 -0.72 12.21
N GLY A 139 10.94 -1.81 11.59
CA GLY A 139 12.20 -2.41 11.97
C GLY A 139 12.11 -3.16 13.30
N SER A 140 13.27 -3.58 13.81
CA SER A 140 13.41 -4.18 15.13
C SER A 140 14.81 -3.92 15.68
N ALA A 141 14.92 -3.02 16.66
CA ALA A 141 16.20 -2.74 17.32
C ALA A 141 16.78 -4.00 17.99
N LYS A 142 15.94 -4.78 18.69
CA LYS A 142 16.34 -6.05 19.34
C LYS A 142 16.96 -7.06 18.37
N ARG A 143 16.51 -7.07 17.11
CA ARG A 143 16.99 -7.99 16.07
C ARG A 143 17.98 -7.32 15.10
N ASN A 144 18.36 -6.07 15.34
CA ASN A 144 19.19 -5.25 14.45
C ASN A 144 18.66 -5.22 13.00
N ILE A 145 17.34 -5.08 12.85
CA ILE A 145 16.65 -4.97 11.57
C ILE A 145 16.27 -3.50 11.37
N PRO A 146 16.79 -2.81 10.35
CA PRO A 146 16.39 -1.44 10.07
C PRO A 146 14.95 -1.39 9.51
N PRO A 147 14.21 -0.28 9.73
CA PRO A 147 12.90 -0.09 9.11
C PRO A 147 13.01 -0.05 7.58
N ARG A 148 12.05 -0.68 6.94
CA ARG A 148 11.83 -0.78 5.49
C ARG A 148 10.34 -0.51 5.21
N PRO A 149 9.88 0.73 5.47
CA PRO A 149 8.47 1.06 5.40
C PRO A 149 7.97 0.99 3.97
N TYR A 150 6.77 0.46 3.80
CA TYR A 150 6.13 0.26 2.50
C TYR A 150 4.66 0.69 2.52
N LEU A 151 4.01 0.73 3.69
CA LEU A 151 2.65 1.24 3.81
C LEU A 151 2.64 2.77 3.89
N ARG A 152 3.37 3.35 4.86
CA ARG A 152 3.35 4.82 5.07
C ARG A 152 3.90 5.62 3.89
N PRO A 153 5.02 5.23 3.24
CA PRO A 153 5.49 5.90 2.04
C PRO A 153 4.45 5.88 0.90
N SER A 154 3.66 4.80 0.78
CA SER A 154 2.60 4.73 -0.23
C SER A 154 1.47 5.73 0.01
N VAL A 155 1.23 6.16 1.24
CA VAL A 155 0.29 7.26 1.52
C VAL A 155 0.86 8.58 1.02
N VAL A 156 2.14 8.84 1.31
CA VAL A 156 2.82 10.08 0.91
C VAL A 156 2.90 10.20 -0.61
N GLU A 157 3.22 9.12 -1.31
CA GLU A 157 3.34 9.10 -2.78
C GLU A 157 2.03 9.28 -3.53
N ASN A 158 0.92 8.88 -2.91
CA ASN A 158 -0.40 8.98 -3.53
C ASN A 158 -1.20 10.17 -2.99
N LYS A 159 -0.58 11.11 -2.27
CA LYS A 159 -1.31 12.18 -1.57
C LYS A 159 -2.25 12.96 -2.49
N GLU A 160 -1.78 13.32 -3.68
CA GLU A 160 -2.56 14.06 -4.67
C GLU A 160 -3.69 13.19 -5.22
N GLN A 161 -3.41 11.93 -5.54
CA GLN A 161 -4.41 11.01 -6.10
C GLN A 161 -5.45 10.61 -5.07
N ILE A 162 -5.10 10.52 -3.79
CA ILE A 162 -6.05 10.29 -2.69
C ILE A 162 -7.05 11.45 -2.63
N ALA A 163 -6.57 12.69 -2.71
CA ALA A 163 -7.45 13.86 -2.74
C ALA A 163 -8.34 13.86 -3.98
N GLU A 164 -7.81 13.43 -5.13
CA GLU A 164 -8.57 13.28 -6.36
C GLU A 164 -9.62 12.17 -6.29
N ASP A 165 -9.29 11.00 -5.75
CA ASP A 165 -10.22 9.88 -5.55
C ASP A 165 -11.40 10.31 -4.65
N ILE A 166 -11.13 11.04 -3.56
CA ILE A 166 -12.17 11.60 -2.68
C ILE A 166 -13.05 12.61 -3.43
N LYS A 167 -12.44 13.54 -4.16
CA LYS A 167 -13.17 14.54 -4.96
C LYS A 167 -14.05 13.87 -6.01
N ASN A 168 -13.52 12.87 -6.72
CA ASN A 168 -14.22 12.17 -7.79
C ASN A 168 -15.37 11.32 -7.23
N GLY A 169 -15.18 10.66 -6.08
CA GLY A 169 -16.26 9.93 -5.40
C GLY A 169 -17.44 10.84 -5.02
N ILE A 170 -17.15 12.05 -4.52
CA ILE A 170 -18.20 13.06 -4.24
C ILE A 170 -18.87 13.51 -5.55
N ALA A 171 -18.09 13.85 -6.58
CA ALA A 171 -18.63 14.32 -7.85
C ALA A 171 -19.51 13.28 -8.55
N GLU A 172 -19.11 12.01 -8.54
CA GLU A 172 -19.86 10.88 -9.09
C GLU A 172 -21.23 10.75 -8.41
N MET A 173 -21.25 10.75 -7.08
CA MET A 173 -22.50 10.63 -6.31
C MET A 173 -23.42 11.84 -6.49
N MET A 174 -22.86 13.04 -6.54
CA MET A 174 -23.62 14.28 -6.81
C MET A 174 -24.21 14.31 -8.23
N SER A 175 -23.46 13.84 -9.23
CA SER A 175 -23.95 13.72 -10.61
C SER A 175 -25.12 12.73 -10.71
N ASN A 176 -24.98 11.55 -10.10
CA ASN A 176 -26.02 10.51 -10.09
C ASN A 176 -27.29 10.98 -9.35
N PHE A 177 -27.11 11.78 -8.31
CA PHE A 177 -28.20 12.40 -7.57
C PHE A 177 -28.97 13.43 -8.42
N GLY A 178 -28.27 14.31 -9.13
CA GLY A 178 -28.88 15.31 -10.02
C GLY A 178 -29.65 14.71 -11.20
N GLN A 179 -29.26 13.52 -11.66
CA GLN A 179 -29.93 12.80 -12.76
C GLN A 179 -31.15 11.97 -12.31
N GLY A 180 -31.47 11.94 -11.02
CA GLY A 180 -32.64 11.23 -10.49
C GLY A 180 -32.44 9.74 -10.20
N GLY A 181 -31.19 9.24 -10.20
CA GLY A 181 -30.86 7.83 -10.00
C GLY A 181 -31.10 7.27 -8.59
N PHE A 182 -31.47 8.10 -7.61
CA PHE A 182 -31.79 7.70 -6.23
C PHE A 182 -33.29 7.57 -5.95
N LEU A 183 -34.14 7.76 -6.98
CA LEU A 183 -35.60 7.77 -6.83
C LEU A 183 -36.29 6.55 -7.46
N SER A 184 -35.55 5.52 -7.86
CA SER A 184 -36.08 4.20 -8.25
C SER A 184 -36.08 3.24 -7.06
#